data_AF-A0A382Y8M3-F1
#
_entry.id   AF-A0A382Y8M3-F1
#
_cell.length_a   1.000
_cell.length_b   1.000
_cell.length_c   1.000
_cell.angle_alpha   90.00
_cell.angle_beta   90.00
_cell.angle_gamma   90.00
#
_symmetry.space_group_name_H-M   'P 1'
#
loop_
_entity.id
_entity.type
_entity.pdbx_description
1 polymer ?
#
loop_
_entity_poly.entity_id
_entity_poly.type
_entity_poly.pdbx_seq_one_letter_code
_entity_poly.pdbx_strand_id
1 'polypeptide(L)' 'MKKLTWILFFIIALMQISCQGQMKQMKNFLFFSKTVEFRHDSIEPAIAAITGLGGGNNFKVFHTEDA' A
#
# COMPACT_ATOMS: atom_id res chain seq x y z
N MET A 1 -8.14 9.73 46.82
CA MET A 1 -9.02 9.70 45.62
C MET A 1 -8.39 10.36 44.40
N LYS A 2 -7.92 11.61 44.45
CA LYS A 2 -7.30 12.34 43.30
C LYS A 2 -6.17 11.58 42.58
N LYS A 3 -5.31 10.87 43.33
CA LYS A 3 -4.20 10.06 42.78
C LYS A 3 -4.68 8.83 41.98
N LEU A 4 -5.77 8.20 42.43
CA LEU A 4 -6.38 7.05 41.74
C LEU A 4 -7.08 7.51 40.45
N THR A 5 -7.74 8.67 40.49
CA THR A 5 -8.34 9.30 39.30
C THR A 5 -7.29 9.64 38.24
N TRP A 6 -6.10 10.08 38.67
CA TRP A 6 -4.99 10.40 37.77
C TRP A 6 -4.38 9.16 37.12
N ILE A 7 -4.25 8.06 37.89
CA ILE A 7 -3.80 6.76 37.37
C ILE A 7 -4.78 6.21 36.33
N LEU A 8 -6.09 6.30 36.61
CA LEU A 8 -7.13 5.83 35.68
C LEU A 8 -7.11 6.63 34.37
N PHE A 9 -6.93 7.95 34.46
CA PHE A 9 -6.81 8.82 33.30
C PHE A 9 -5.59 8.45 32.44
N PHE A 10 -4.46 8.12 33.07
CA PHE A 10 -3.23 7.73 32.38
C PHE A 10 -3.38 6.39 31.64
N ILE A 11 -4.09 5.41 32.23
CA ILE A 11 -4.36 4.11 31.60
C ILE A 11 -5.27 4.28 30.37
N ILE A 12 -6.32 5.09 30.48
CA ILE A 12 -7.24 5.37 29.36
C ILE A 12 -6.50 6.09 28.22
N ALA A 13 -5.59 7.02 28.54
CA ALA A 13 -4.77 7.71 27.55
C ALA A 13 -3.80 6.76 26.82
N LEU A 14 -3.15 5.82 27.54
CA LEU A 14 -2.27 4.81 26.93
C LEU A 14 -3.02 3.88 25.97
N MET A 15 -4.28 3.56 26.27
CA MET A 15 -5.10 2.68 25.45
C MET A 15 -5.43 3.26 24.06
N GLN A 16 -5.41 4.59 23.91
CA GLN A 16 -5.64 5.27 22.62
C GLN A 16 -4.47 5.07 21.65
N ILE A 17 -3.23 4.92 22.16
CA ILE A 17 -2.03 4.75 21.33
C ILE A 17 -2.04 3.38 20.62
N SER A 18 -2.59 2.35 21.27
CA SER A 18 -2.65 0.98 20.73
C SER A 18 -3.64 0.81 19.56
N CYS A 19 -4.47 1.82 19.25
CA CYS A 19 -5.41 1.82 18.12
C CYS A 19 -4.87 2.54 16.87
N GLN A 20 -3.61 2.99 16.88
CA GLN A 20 -2.95 3.41 15.64
C GLN A 20 -2.63 2.15 14.83
N GLY A 21 -3.65 1.68 14.09
CA GLY A 21 -3.55 0.54 13.19
C GLY A 21 -2.32 0.66 12.31
N GLN A 22 -1.60 -0.44 12.15
CA GLN A 22 -0.40 -0.54 11.34
C GLN A 22 -0.64 0.18 10.01
N MET A 23 0.03 1.31 9.82
CA MET A 23 -0.06 2.07 8.58
C MET A 23 0.41 1.12 7.46
N LYS A 24 -0.56 0.59 6.71
CA LYS A 24 -0.34 -0.45 5.71
C LYS A 24 0.62 0.13 4.67
N GLN A 25 1.90 -0.23 4.78
CA GLN A 25 2.95 0.30 3.92
C GLN A 25 2.58 -0.02 2.47
N MET A 26 2.49 1.02 1.64
CA MET A 26 2.17 0.86 0.23
C MET A 26 3.27 0.05 -0.43
N LYS A 27 2.92 -1.13 -0.97
CA LYS A 27 3.90 -2.01 -1.61
C LYS A 27 4.18 -1.52 -3.03
N ASN A 28 5.45 -1.50 -3.44
CA ASN A 28 5.86 -1.11 -4.79
C ASN A 28 6.20 -2.35 -5.61
N PHE A 29 5.70 -2.42 -6.84
CA PHE A 29 5.97 -3.48 -7.81
C PHE A 29 6.52 -2.88 -9.09
N LEU A 30 7.55 -3.52 -9.66
CA LEU A 30 8.08 -3.21 -10.99
C LEU A 30 7.68 -4.32 -11.96
N PHE A 31 6.98 -3.95 -13.01
CA PHE A 31 6.46 -4.82 -14.04
C PHE A 31 7.25 -4.62 -15.33
N PHE A 32 7.68 -5.71 -15.95
CA PHE A 32 8.49 -5.71 -17.15
C PHE A 32 7.69 -6.30 -18.30
N SER A 33 7.73 -5.66 -19.47
CA SER A 33 7.26 -6.28 -20.72
C SER A 33 8.39 -6.34 -21.72
N LYS A 34 8.50 -7.46 -22.43
CA LYS A 34 9.53 -7.67 -23.45
C LYS A 34 8.89 -7.81 -24.82
N THR A 35 9.41 -7.09 -25.80
CA THR A 35 9.07 -7.23 -27.22
C THR A 35 10.27 -7.84 -27.94
N VAL A 36 10.07 -8.92 -28.71
CA VAL A 36 11.17 -9.57 -29.45
C VAL A 36 11.29 -8.99 -30.85
N GLU A 37 10.17 -8.83 -31.56
CA GLU A 37 10.13 -8.29 -32.94
C GLU A 37 8.97 -7.33 -33.17
N PHE A 38 7.78 -7.63 -32.63
CA PHE A 38 6.60 -6.78 -32.71
C PHE A 38 6.08 -6.45 -31.33
N ARG A 39 5.53 -5.24 -31.20
CA ARG A 39 4.85 -4.81 -29.98
C ARG A 39 3.47 -5.46 -29.91
N HIS A 40 3.18 -6.14 -28.80
CA HIS A 40 1.85 -6.69 -28.59
C HIS A 40 0.88 -5.61 -28.16
N ASP A 41 -0.26 -5.51 -28.85
CA ASP A 41 -1.34 -4.57 -28.51
C ASP A 41 -1.92 -4.80 -27.11
N SER A 42 -1.67 -5.97 -26.51
CA SER A 42 -2.07 -6.32 -25.15
C SER A 42 -1.23 -5.68 -24.05
N ILE A 43 -0.09 -5.05 -24.38
CA ILE A 43 0.80 -4.42 -23.39
C ILE A 43 0.09 -3.26 -22.67
N GLU A 44 -0.51 -2.33 -23.42
CA GLU A 44 -1.23 -1.18 -22.83
C GLU A 44 -2.44 -1.61 -21.97
N PRO A 45 -3.34 -2.50 -22.44
CA PRO A 45 -4.41 -3.05 -21.61
C PRO A 45 -3.91 -3.72 -20.33
N ALA A 46 -2.80 -4.47 -20.39
CA ALA A 46 -2.24 -5.14 -19.22
C ALA A 46 -1.71 -4.15 -18.18
N ILE A 47 -0.98 -3.11 -18.61
CA ILE A 47 -0.49 -2.04 -17.73
C ILE A 47 -1.65 -1.34 -17.04
N ALA A 48 -2.70 -1.00 -17.78
CA ALA A 48 -3.89 -0.35 -17.25
C ALA A 48 -4.60 -1.23 -16.21
N ALA A 49 -4.78 -2.52 -16.50
CA ALA A 49 -5.44 -3.47 -15.61
C ALA A 49 -4.67 -3.65 -14.28
N ILE A 50 -3.35 -3.85 -14.35
CA ILE A 50 -2.52 -4.08 -13.16
C ILE A 50 -2.39 -2.80 -12.33
N THR A 51 -2.27 -1.63 -12.97
CA THR A 51 -2.24 -0.33 -12.28
C THR A 51 -3.57 -0.05 -11.56
N GLY A 52 -4.70 -0.33 -12.23
CA GLY A 52 -6.03 -0.22 -11.63
C GLY A 52 -6.21 -1.16 -10.43
N LEU A 53 -5.73 -2.40 -10.54
CA LEU A 53 -5.72 -3.36 -9.43
C LEU A 53 -4.90 -2.83 -8.24
N GLY A 54 -3.73 -2.21 -8.50
CA GLY A 54 -2.88 -1.62 -7.47
C GLY A 54 -3.54 -0.49 -6.69
N GLY A 55 -4.18 0.44 -7.41
CA GLY A 55 -4.94 1.54 -6.81
C GLY A 55 -6.01 1.06 -5.83
N GLY A 56 -6.70 -0.05 -6.14
CA GLY A 56 -7.70 -0.65 -5.27
C GLY A 56 -7.17 -1.47 -4.08
N ASN A 57 -5.88 -1.85 -4.09
CA ASN A 57 -5.33 -2.85 -3.17
C ASN A 57 -4.13 -2.37 -2.33
N ASN A 58 -3.89 -1.05 -2.28
CA ASN A 58 -2.76 -0.45 -1.53
C ASN A 58 -1.37 -0.89 -2.04
N PHE A 59 -1.21 -1.03 -3.35
CA PHE A 59 0.10 -1.19 -3.96
C PHE A 59 0.26 -0.32 -5.21
N LYS A 60 1.49 0.11 -5.47
CA LYS A 60 1.85 0.92 -6.62
C LYS A 60 2.60 0.07 -7.63
N VAL A 61 2.31 0.30 -8.91
CA VAL A 61 2.89 -0.43 -10.03
C VAL A 61 3.72 0.56 -10.84
N PHE A 62 4.92 0.14 -11.20
CA PHE A 62 5.80 0.78 -12.15
C PHE A 62 5.96 -0.17 -13.32
N HIS A 63 6.03 0.36 -14.54
CA HIS A 63 6.23 -0.44 -15.74
C HIS A 63 7.46 0.03 -16.51
N THR A 64 8.20 -0.92 -17.08
CA THR A 64 9.29 -0.66 -18.00
C THR A 64 9.32 -1.72 -19.11
N GLU A 65 9.72 -1.31 -20.30
CA GLU A 65 10.00 -2.22 -21.41
C GLU A 65 11.51 -2.57 -21.51
N ASP A 66 12.34 -2.00 -20.63
CA ASP A 66 13.80 -2.22 -20.56
C ASP A 66 14.12 -3.44 -19.68
N ALA A 67 14.02 -4.64 -20.27
CA ALA A 67 14.10 -5.95 -19.59
C ALA A 67 15.02 -6.98 -20.26
#